data_AF-A0A8H7PDY2-F1
#
_entry.id   AF-A0A8H7PDY2-F1
#
_cell.length_a   1.000
_cell.length_b   1.000
_cell.length_c   1.000
_cell.angle_alpha   90.00
_cell.angle_beta   90.00
_cell.angle_gamma   90.00
#
_symmetry.space_group_name_H-M   'P 1'
#
loop_
_entity.id
_entity.type
_entity.pdbx_description
1 polymer ?
#
loop_
_entity_poly.entity_id
_entity_poly.type
_entity_poly.pdbx_seq_one_letter_code
_entity_poly.pdbx_strand_id
1 'polypeptide(L)'
;MREAAEKVMAYVPASAPQAQFKVEDAVLLKTPFAHKPDTSVSRKLQPRWSQPFRVTEELSSSRFNVANSDSVIKNVHADHMKHFFGRTR
;
A
#
# COMPACT_ATOMS: atom_id res chain seq x y z
N MET A 1 31.77 -47.04 19.92
CA MET A 1 30.59 -46.18 20.07
C MET A 1 31.06 -44.73 20.12
N ARG A 2 30.95 -43.95 19.04
CA ARG A 2 31.14 -42.48 19.06
C ARG A 2 29.86 -41.89 18.50
N GLU A 3 29.08 -41.25 19.37
CA GLU A 3 27.82 -40.60 19.06
C GLU A 3 28.04 -39.49 18.02
N ALA A 4 27.21 -39.53 16.98
CA ALA A 4 27.08 -38.46 16.01
C ALA A 4 26.27 -37.33 16.67
N ALA A 5 26.94 -36.22 16.98
CA ALA A 5 26.26 -34.98 17.36
C ALA A 5 25.70 -34.31 16.10
N GLU A 6 24.50 -34.74 15.70
CA GLU A 6 23.71 -34.14 14.64
C GLU A 6 23.23 -32.76 15.09
N LYS A 7 23.99 -31.73 14.69
CA LYS A 7 23.67 -30.33 14.94
C LYS A 7 22.53 -29.91 14.01
N VAL A 8 21.29 -30.12 14.46
CA VAL A 8 20.07 -29.64 13.80
C VAL A 8 20.13 -28.11 13.74
N MET A 9 20.61 -27.58 12.61
CA MET A 9 20.46 -26.17 12.29
C MET A 9 18.97 -25.93 12.04
N ALA A 10 18.28 -25.36 13.03
CA ALA A 10 16.93 -24.85 12.85
C ALA A 10 16.96 -23.81 11.73
N TYR A 11 16.40 -24.17 10.59
CA TYR A 11 16.18 -23.27 9.47
C TYR A 11 15.20 -22.21 9.93
N VAL A 12 15.69 -21.03 10.32
CA VAL A 12 14.85 -19.86 10.54
C VAL A 12 14.46 -19.37 9.15
N PRO A 13 13.21 -19.53 8.69
CA PRO A 13 12.83 -19.02 7.39
C PRO A 13 13.09 -17.51 7.40
N ALA A 14 13.82 -17.03 6.39
CA ALA A 14 13.99 -15.60 6.16
C ALA A 14 12.60 -14.95 6.24
N SER A 15 12.44 -14.04 7.19
CA SER A 15 11.21 -13.29 7.45
C SER A 15 10.50 -13.00 6.14
N ALA A 16 9.29 -13.54 5.96
CA ALA A 16 8.43 -13.15 4.86
C ALA A 16 8.40 -11.61 4.80
N PRO A 17 8.47 -11.00 3.60
CA PRO A 17 8.36 -9.55 3.50
C PRO A 17 7.04 -9.14 4.19
N GLN A 18 7.14 -8.41 5.29
CA GLN A 18 5.95 -7.96 6.00
C GLN A 18 5.16 -7.07 5.04
N ALA A 19 3.87 -7.41 4.87
CA ALA A 19 2.95 -6.60 4.09
C ALA A 19 2.99 -5.17 4.63
N GLN A 20 3.26 -4.21 3.75
CA GLN A 20 3.46 -2.80 4.12
C GLN A 20 2.16 -2.13 4.60
N PHE A 21 1.02 -2.71 4.22
CA PHE A 21 -0.33 -2.27 4.58
C PHE A 21 -1.17 -3.49 4.94
N LYS A 22 -2.19 -3.32 5.77
CA LYS A 22 -3.12 -4.36 6.20
C LYS A 22 -4.53 -4.10 5.69
N VAL A 23 -5.35 -5.14 5.61
CA VAL A 23 -6.78 -5.03 5.34
C VAL A 23 -7.43 -4.15 6.42
N GLU A 24 -8.39 -3.31 6.02
CA GLU A 24 -9.01 -2.21 6.77
C GLU A 24 -8.13 -0.98 7.03
N ASP A 25 -6.85 -0.97 6.66
CA ASP A 25 -6.04 0.24 6.79
C ASP A 25 -6.60 1.37 5.91
N ALA A 26 -6.71 2.55 6.50
CA ALA A 26 -7.01 3.77 5.75
C ALA A 26 -5.73 4.27 5.06
N VAL A 27 -5.80 4.48 3.75
CA VAL A 27 -4.68 4.89 2.91
C VAL A 27 -5.06 6.01 1.95
N LEU A 28 -4.10 6.86 1.59
CA LEU A 28 -4.26 7.86 0.53
C LEU A 28 -3.50 7.40 -0.70
N LEU A 29 -4.09 7.60 -1.88
CA LEU A 29 -3.49 7.20 -3.16
C LEU A 29 -2.84 8.40 -3.83
N LYS A 30 -1.68 8.19 -4.44
CA LYS A 30 -1.00 9.21 -5.23
C LYS A 30 -1.82 9.46 -6.50
N THR A 31 -2.28 10.70 -6.70
CA THR A 31 -3.01 11.05 -7.92
C THR A 31 -2.05 11.06 -9.11
N PRO A 32 -2.40 10.42 -10.24
CA PRO A 32 -1.61 10.54 -11.46
C PRO A 32 -1.59 12.01 -11.88
N PHE A 33 -0.42 12.52 -12.24
CA PHE A 33 -0.29 13.89 -12.72
C PHE A 33 -1.00 13.99 -14.07
N ALA A 34 -2.13 14.68 -14.12
CA ALA A 34 -2.82 14.96 -15.38
C ALA A 34 -2.00 16.01 -16.15
N HIS A 35 -1.01 15.56 -16.91
CA HIS A 35 -0.24 16.42 -17.81
C HIS A 35 -1.07 16.67 -19.06
N LYS A 36 -2.02 17.60 -19.00
CA LYS A 36 -2.62 18.19 -20.21
C LYS A 36 -2.38 19.69 -20.19
N PRO A 37 -1.43 20.20 -20.99
CA PRO A 37 -1.26 21.62 -21.17
C PRO A 37 -2.35 22.10 -22.14
N ASP A 38 -3.43 22.65 -21.62
CA ASP A 38 -4.30 23.52 -22.43
C ASP A 38 -3.94 24.97 -22.09
N THR A 39 -3.39 25.65 -23.08
CA THR A 39 -2.60 26.89 -23.01
C THR A 39 -3.40 28.16 -22.74
N SER A 40 -4.33 28.15 -21.78
CA SER A 40 -5.11 29.37 -21.47
C SER A 40 -5.79 29.44 -20.10
N VAL A 41 -5.65 28.46 -19.21
CA VAL A 41 -6.34 28.48 -17.91
C VAL A 41 -5.32 28.42 -16.77
N SER A 42 -5.41 29.37 -15.82
CA SER A 42 -4.63 29.38 -14.58
C SER A 42 -4.47 27.97 -14.01
N ARG A 43 -3.21 27.53 -13.84
CA ARG A 43 -2.85 26.22 -13.27
C ARG A 43 -3.46 26.10 -11.86
N LYS A 44 -4.64 25.51 -11.75
CA LYS A 44 -5.21 25.15 -10.45
C LYS A 44 -4.32 24.08 -9.85
N LEU A 45 -3.59 24.40 -8.79
CA LEU A 45 -2.80 23.44 -8.03
C LEU A 45 -3.75 22.34 -7.53
N GLN A 46 -3.56 21.13 -8.04
CA GLN A 46 -4.32 19.95 -7.61
C GLN A 46 -3.58 19.27 -6.45
N PRO A 47 -4.30 18.72 -5.46
CA PRO A 47 -3.69 17.93 -4.41
C PRO A 47 -3.02 16.67 -5.00
N ARG A 48 -1.81 16.35 -4.51
CA ARG A 48 -1.02 15.18 -4.95
C ARG A 48 -1.54 13.83 -4.43
N TRP A 49 -2.38 13.87 -3.41
CA TRP A 49 -2.92 12.69 -2.73
C TRP A 49 -4.43 12.74 -2.77
N SER A 50 -5.06 11.58 -2.96
CA SER A 50 -6.51 11.43 -3.00
C SER A 50 -7.15 11.61 -1.63
N GLN A 51 -8.47 11.50 -1.60
CA GLN A 51 -9.24 11.21 -0.38
C GLN A 51 -8.86 9.83 0.19
N PRO A 52 -9.20 9.53 1.46
CA PRO A 52 -8.96 8.23 2.08
C PRO A 52 -9.67 7.08 1.36
N PHE A 53 -8.94 6.02 1.08
CA PHE A 53 -9.43 4.71 0.69
C PHE A 53 -9.19 3.73 1.84
N ARG A 54 -9.90 2.60 1.85
CA ARG A 54 -9.62 1.48 2.73
C ARG A 54 -9.05 0.32 1.94
N VAL A 55 -8.04 -0.34 2.48
CA VAL A 55 -7.54 -1.60 1.91
C VAL A 55 -8.58 -2.69 2.15
N THR A 56 -9.08 -3.29 1.08
CA THR A 56 -10.07 -4.37 1.17
C THR A 56 -9.43 -5.74 1.09
N GLU A 57 -8.33 -5.86 0.34
CA GLU A 57 -7.67 -7.14 0.09
C GLU A 57 -6.20 -6.92 -0.28
N GLU A 58 -5.33 -7.78 0.23
CA GLU A 58 -3.94 -7.89 -0.19
C GLU A 58 -3.82 -8.95 -1.28
N LEU A 59 -3.34 -8.56 -2.46
CA LEU A 59 -3.11 -9.47 -3.58
C LEU A 59 -1.68 -9.99 -3.59
N SER A 60 -0.74 -9.14 -3.18
CA SER A 60 0.66 -9.47 -2.96
C SER A 60 1.28 -8.49 -1.96
N SER A 61 2.50 -8.75 -1.51
CA SER A 61 3.24 -7.86 -0.60
C SER A 61 3.39 -6.42 -1.11
N SER A 62 3.20 -6.18 -2.42
CA SER A 62 3.31 -4.86 -3.05
C SER A 62 2.04 -4.41 -3.79
N ARG A 63 0.98 -5.23 -3.87
CA ARG A 63 -0.28 -4.88 -4.55
C ARG A 63 -1.49 -5.13 -3.67
N PHE A 64 -2.34 -4.12 -3.62
CA PHE A 64 -3.53 -4.09 -2.76
C PHE A 64 -4.75 -3.64 -3.56
N ASN A 65 -5.89 -4.23 -3.24
CA ASN A 65 -7.18 -3.69 -3.62
C ASN A 65 -7.63 -2.70 -2.55
N VAL A 66 -8.06 -1.53 -2.99
CA VAL A 66 -8.53 -0.45 -2.12
C VAL A 66 -9.89 0.05 -2.59
N ALA A 67 -10.78 0.38 -1.67
CA ALA A 67 -12.10 0.91 -1.94
C ALA A 67 -12.33 2.26 -1.27
N ASN A 68 -13.09 3.14 -1.91
CA ASN A 68 -13.59 4.38 -1.30
C ASN A 68 -15.04 4.19 -0.79
N SER A 69 -15.62 5.22 -0.17
CA SER A 69 -17.03 5.31 0.21
C SER A 69 -18.02 4.94 -0.89
N ASP A 70 -17.66 5.19 -2.16
CA ASP A 70 -18.48 4.88 -3.33
C ASP A 70 -18.34 3.41 -3.79
N SER A 71 -17.68 2.56 -3.01
CA SER A 71 -17.39 1.14 -3.31
C SER A 71 -16.60 0.91 -4.61
N VAL A 72 -15.92 1.94 -5.11
CA VAL A 72 -15.03 1.83 -6.28
C VAL A 72 -13.74 1.14 -5.87
N ILE A 73 -13.53 -0.08 -6.37
CA ILE A 73 -12.32 -0.87 -6.11
C ILE A 73 -11.21 -0.47 -7.10
N LYS A 74 -10.00 -0.25 -6.58
CA LYS A 74 -8.79 0.01 -7.37
C LYS A 74 -7.68 -0.94 -6.98
N ASN A 75 -6.98 -1.46 -7.99
CA ASN A 75 -5.72 -2.16 -7.80
C ASN A 75 -4.57 -1.15 -7.75
N VAL A 76 -3.81 -1.11 -6.66
CA VAL A 76 -2.76 -0.11 -6.47
C VAL A 76 -1.47 -0.76 -5.94
N HIS A 77 -0.33 -0.26 -6.43
CA HIS A 77 0.98 -0.63 -5.91
C HIS A 77 1.29 0.13 -4.61
N ALA A 78 1.98 -0.53 -3.68
CA ALA A 78 2.36 0.01 -2.38
C ALA A 78 3.04 1.40 -2.46
N ASP A 79 3.93 1.61 -3.45
CA ASP A 79 4.62 2.90 -3.66
C ASP A 79 3.70 4.09 -3.97
N HIS A 80 2.48 3.80 -4.44
CA HIS A 80 1.46 4.80 -4.74
C HIS A 80 0.46 4.97 -3.60
N MET A 81 0.68 4.30 -2.47
CA MET A 81 -0.13 4.36 -1.27
C MET A 81 0.65 5.04 -0.14
N LYS A 82 -0.08 5.66 0.79
CA LYS A 82 0.47 6.09 2.07
C LYS A 82 -0.58 5.91 3.16
N HIS A 83 -0.17 5.62 4.39
CA HIS A 83 -1.08 5.54 5.52
C HIS A 83 -1.82 6.86 5.75
N PHE A 84 -3.11 6.76 6.03
CA PHE A 84 -3.94 7.87 6.48
C PHE A 84 -4.13 7.80 7.99
N PHE A 85 -3.30 8.56 8.72
CA PHE A 85 -3.48 8.78 10.15
C PHE A 85 -4.43 9.95 10.36
N GLY A 86 -5.73 9.73 10.14
CA GLY A 86 -6.72 10.69 10.58
C GLY A 86 -6.60 10.89 12.09
N ARG A 87 -6.34 12.12 12.55
CA ARG A 87 -6.41 12.43 14.00
C ARG A 87 -7.87 12.24 14.42
N THR A 88 -8.17 11.16 15.13
CA THR A 88 -9.31 11.12 16.04
C THR A 88 -9.01 12.14 17.14
N ARG A 89 -9.81 13.20 17.21
CA ARG A 89 -9.81 14.16 18.31
C ARG A 89 -10.73 13.65 19.41
#